data_AF-A0A7J3FDY0-F1
#
_entry.id   AF-A0A7J3FDY0-F1
#
_cell.length_a   1.000
_cell.length_b   1.000
_cell.length_c   1.000
_cell.angle_alpha   90.00
_cell.angle_beta   90.00
_cell.angle_gamma   90.00
#
_symmetry.space_group_name_H-M   'P 1'
#
loop_
_entity.id
_entity.type
_entity.pdbx_description
1 polymer ?
#
loop_
_entity_poly.entity_id
_entity_poly.type
_entity_poly.pdbx_seq_one_letter_code
_entity_poly.pdbx_strand_id
1 'polypeptide(L)'
;MLSFPLLVVNFKTYSQGTGEAAVKLARIIEEVAKANGVSAAIAVQPFDVRWVAKTVDIPVLAQHLDPVTPGSNTGWLLPEAAKEAGAVGSLLNHSERPLDFEHVAAGVKRLHELGMVTIVCAKDAETAVKLATLNPEAVAVEPPELIGTGRA
;
A
#
# COMPACT_ATOMS: atom_id res chain seq x y z
N MET A 1 -9.69 -8.90 -3.98
CA MET A 1 -9.28 -9.34 -2.63
C MET A 1 -7.86 -9.86 -2.73
N LEU A 2 -7.00 -9.63 -1.74
CA LEU A 2 -5.63 -10.16 -1.76
C LEU A 2 -5.67 -11.68 -1.62
N SER A 3 -4.74 -12.38 -2.29
CA SER A 3 -4.58 -13.83 -2.16
C SER A 3 -3.19 -14.14 -1.64
N PHE A 4 -3.08 -15.08 -0.70
CA PHE A 4 -1.81 -15.50 -0.13
C PHE A 4 -1.36 -16.84 -0.76
N PRO A 5 -0.05 -17.07 -0.96
CA PRO A 5 1.08 -16.17 -0.65
C PRO A 5 1.12 -14.94 -1.58
N LEU A 6 1.41 -13.77 -1.00
CA LEU A 6 1.35 -12.47 -1.67
C LEU A 6 2.72 -11.82 -1.78
N LEU A 7 3.06 -11.32 -2.98
CA LEU A 7 4.18 -10.41 -3.20
C LEU A 7 3.64 -8.99 -3.38
N VAL A 8 4.13 -8.02 -2.60
CA VAL A 8 3.79 -6.60 -2.78
C VAL A 8 5.00 -5.84 -3.31
N VAL A 9 4.85 -5.17 -4.45
CA VAL A 9 5.91 -4.32 -5.02
C VAL A 9 5.56 -2.85 -4.80
N ASN A 10 6.28 -2.20 -3.89
CA ASN A 10 6.14 -0.77 -3.65
C ASN A 10 7.00 0.03 -4.64
N PHE A 11 6.36 0.86 -5.47
CA PHE A 11 7.05 1.67 -6.47
C PHE A 11 7.78 2.88 -5.86
N LYS A 12 7.48 3.21 -4.60
CA LYS A 12 7.97 4.39 -3.88
C LYS A 12 7.77 5.64 -4.74
N THR A 13 8.77 6.51 -4.79
CA THR A 13 8.79 7.72 -5.62
C THR A 13 9.92 7.67 -6.67
N TYR A 14 10.32 6.46 -7.10
CA TYR A 14 11.35 6.30 -8.12
C TYR A 14 10.81 6.68 -9.49
N SER A 15 11.63 7.32 -10.33
CA SER A 15 11.22 7.73 -11.68
C SER A 15 10.76 6.55 -12.56
N GLN A 16 11.29 5.35 -12.31
CA GLN A 16 10.88 4.11 -12.98
C GLN A 16 9.49 3.61 -12.54
N GLY A 17 8.98 4.11 -11.41
CA GLY A 17 7.69 3.78 -10.81
C GLY A 17 6.71 4.95 -10.76
N THR A 18 6.93 6.01 -11.58
CA THR A 18 6.08 7.21 -11.63
C THR A 18 5.47 7.40 -13.02
N GLY A 19 4.19 7.82 -13.09
CA GLY A 19 3.52 8.18 -14.34
C GLY A 19 3.47 7.04 -15.36
N GLU A 20 3.87 7.32 -16.60
CA GLU A 20 3.93 6.30 -17.67
C GLU A 20 4.85 5.12 -17.32
N ALA A 21 5.92 5.36 -16.57
CA ALA A 21 6.84 4.31 -16.16
C ALA A 21 6.17 3.36 -15.15
N ALA A 22 5.36 3.90 -14.23
CA ALA A 22 4.53 3.11 -13.33
C ALA A 22 3.59 2.17 -14.11
N VAL A 23 2.91 2.70 -15.13
CA VAL A 23 1.98 1.92 -15.96
C VAL A 23 2.72 0.79 -16.69
N LYS A 24 3.88 1.07 -17.28
CA LYS A 24 4.72 0.06 -17.95
C LYS A 24 5.17 -1.02 -16.97
N LEU A 25 5.66 -0.63 -15.79
CA LEU A 25 6.13 -1.55 -14.76
C LEU A 25 4.99 -2.42 -14.21
N ALA A 26 3.80 -1.84 -13.98
CA ALA A 26 2.62 -2.57 -13.51
C ALA A 26 2.21 -3.69 -14.47
N ARG A 27 2.22 -3.42 -15.79
CA ARG A 27 1.93 -4.43 -16.83
C ARG A 27 2.93 -5.58 -16.82
N ILE A 28 4.22 -5.26 -16.67
CA ILE A 28 5.29 -6.27 -16.61
C ILE A 28 5.09 -7.16 -15.37
N ILE A 29 4.82 -6.56 -14.21
CA ILE A 29 4.57 -7.31 -12.97
C ILE A 29 3.35 -8.21 -13.12
N GLU A 30 2.26 -7.73 -13.70
CA GLU A 30 1.07 -8.53 -13.97
C GLU A 30 1.36 -9.71 -14.90
N GLU A 31 2.05 -9.48 -16.02
CA GLU A 31 2.40 -10.53 -16.98
C GLU A 31 3.23 -11.63 -16.32
N VAL A 32 4.27 -11.24 -15.57
CA VAL A 32 5.13 -12.18 -14.84
C VAL A 32 4.34 -12.91 -13.75
N ALA A 33 3.50 -12.21 -12.98
CA ALA A 33 2.68 -12.82 -11.93
C ALA A 33 1.73 -13.89 -12.51
N LYS A 34 1.03 -13.55 -13.60
CA LYS A 34 0.13 -14.48 -14.32
C LYS A 34 0.90 -15.68 -14.88
N ALA A 35 2.03 -15.46 -15.54
CA ALA A 35 2.84 -16.52 -16.14
C ALA A 35 3.39 -17.52 -15.10
N ASN A 36 3.63 -17.06 -13.87
CA ASN A 36 4.20 -17.89 -12.80
C ASN A 36 3.17 -18.34 -11.75
N GLY A 37 1.89 -17.98 -11.89
CA GLY A 37 0.84 -18.30 -10.92
C GLY A 37 1.07 -17.69 -9.53
N VAL A 38 1.76 -16.55 -9.47
CA VAL A 38 2.08 -15.84 -8.21
C VAL A 38 1.02 -14.78 -7.94
N SER A 39 0.56 -14.65 -6.70
CA SER A 39 -0.26 -13.50 -6.31
C SER A 39 0.63 -12.28 -6.08
N ALA A 40 0.44 -11.24 -6.88
CA ALA A 40 1.17 -9.99 -6.76
C ALA A 40 0.20 -8.82 -6.57
N ALA A 41 0.61 -7.85 -5.76
CA ALA A 41 -0.01 -6.53 -5.63
C ALA A 41 1.06 -5.45 -5.83
N ILE A 42 0.63 -4.25 -6.21
CA ILE A 42 1.51 -3.10 -6.39
C ILE A 42 1.05 -1.92 -5.53
N ALA A 43 2.00 -1.20 -4.93
CA ALA A 43 1.71 0.04 -4.21
C ALA A 43 2.30 1.23 -4.96
N VAL A 44 1.43 2.13 -5.43
CA VAL A 44 1.81 3.23 -6.34
C VAL A 44 1.55 4.60 -5.74
N GLN A 45 2.20 5.62 -6.29
CA GLN A 45 2.03 7.00 -5.84
C GLN A 45 0.57 7.46 -5.98
N PRO A 46 0.09 8.38 -5.11
CA PRO A 46 -1.31 8.81 -5.11
C PRO A 46 -1.81 9.34 -6.47
N PHE A 47 -0.94 10.03 -7.21
CA PHE A 47 -1.28 10.60 -8.52
C PHE A 47 -1.39 9.55 -9.64
N ASP A 48 -0.86 8.34 -9.43
CA ASP A 48 -0.82 7.28 -10.44
C ASP A 48 -1.89 6.20 -10.23
N VAL A 49 -2.52 6.13 -9.03
CA VAL A 49 -3.48 5.08 -8.65
C VAL A 49 -4.53 4.85 -9.74
N ARG A 50 -5.24 5.90 -10.17
CA ARG A 50 -6.34 5.78 -11.14
C ARG A 50 -5.88 5.27 -12.49
N TRP A 51 -4.70 5.68 -12.92
CA TRP A 51 -4.18 5.30 -14.24
C TRP A 51 -3.71 3.84 -14.23
N VAL A 52 -2.96 3.47 -13.20
CA VAL A 52 -2.46 2.11 -13.03
C VAL A 52 -3.60 1.12 -12.82
N ALA A 53 -4.54 1.40 -11.92
CA ALA A 53 -5.66 0.51 -11.61
C ALA A 53 -6.61 0.27 -12.79
N LYS A 54 -6.66 1.18 -13.78
CA LYS A 54 -7.41 0.98 -15.03
C LYS A 54 -6.70 0.11 -16.06
N THR A 55 -5.42 -0.19 -15.83
CA THR A 55 -4.54 -0.79 -16.84
C THR A 55 -4.17 -2.24 -16.53
N VAL A 56 -4.32 -2.67 -15.28
CA VAL A 56 -3.99 -4.02 -14.82
C VAL A 56 -5.10 -4.59 -13.95
N ASP A 57 -5.21 -5.91 -13.89
CA ASP A 57 -6.18 -6.64 -13.06
C ASP A 57 -5.62 -7.01 -11.68
N ILE A 58 -4.28 -6.95 -11.51
CA ILE A 58 -3.65 -7.21 -10.21
C ILE A 58 -4.04 -6.13 -9.18
N PRO A 59 -4.15 -6.47 -7.88
CA PRO A 59 -4.45 -5.51 -6.83
C PRO A 59 -3.53 -4.28 -6.82
N VAL A 60 -4.14 -3.09 -6.86
CA VAL A 60 -3.46 -1.81 -6.69
C VAL A 60 -3.73 -1.26 -5.29
N LEU A 61 -2.68 -0.95 -4.55
CA LEU A 61 -2.69 -0.33 -3.24
C LEU A 61 -2.22 1.12 -3.35
N ALA A 62 -2.77 1.99 -2.50
CA ALA A 62 -2.16 3.28 -2.23
C ALA A 62 -0.90 3.10 -1.36
N GLN A 63 0.05 4.01 -1.46
CA GLN A 63 1.23 4.05 -0.59
C GLN A 63 0.95 4.64 0.80
N HIS A 64 -0.09 5.46 0.91
CA HIS A 64 -0.57 6.07 2.15
C HIS A 64 -1.99 6.57 1.93
N LEU A 65 -2.82 6.51 2.97
CA LEU A 65 -4.12 7.15 3.03
C LEU A 65 -4.32 7.70 4.43
N ASP A 66 -4.96 8.86 4.51
CA ASP A 66 -5.16 9.51 5.79
C ASP A 66 -6.49 9.12 6.45
N PRO A 67 -6.58 9.10 7.79
CA PRO A 67 -7.80 8.74 8.53
C PRO A 67 -8.84 9.88 8.55
N VAL A 68 -9.19 10.40 7.37
CA VAL A 68 -10.14 11.50 7.20
C VAL A 68 -11.42 11.03 6.50
N THR A 69 -12.45 11.87 6.58
CA THR A 69 -13.73 11.73 5.86
C THR A 69 -13.93 12.92 4.91
N PRO A 70 -14.90 12.85 3.97
CA PRO A 70 -15.17 13.95 3.05
C PRO A 70 -15.47 15.25 3.80
N GLY A 71 -14.72 16.31 3.50
CA GLY A 71 -14.80 17.58 4.21
C GLY A 71 -13.58 18.46 4.01
N SER A 72 -13.34 19.36 4.95
CA SER A 72 -12.28 20.39 4.91
C SER A 72 -10.88 19.84 5.21
N ASN A 73 -10.33 19.02 4.31
CA ASN A 73 -9.05 18.32 4.47
C ASN A 73 -8.08 18.61 3.30
N THR A 74 -7.86 19.88 2.97
CA THR A 74 -6.98 20.28 1.84
C THR A 74 -5.57 19.68 1.97
N GLY A 75 -5.14 18.94 0.95
CA GLY A 75 -3.82 18.30 0.90
C GLY A 75 -3.75 16.88 1.49
N TRP A 76 -4.83 16.39 2.10
CA TRP A 76 -4.92 15.04 2.64
C TRP A 76 -5.37 14.04 1.56
N LEU A 77 -4.92 12.79 1.69
CA LEU A 77 -5.26 11.68 0.81
C LEU A 77 -6.50 10.96 1.32
N LEU A 78 -7.67 11.38 0.81
CA LEU A 78 -8.97 10.85 1.18
C LEU A 78 -9.13 9.36 0.75
N PRO A 79 -9.47 8.45 1.67
CA PRO A 79 -9.66 7.04 1.36
C PRO A 79 -10.72 6.75 0.27
N GLU A 80 -11.85 7.46 0.28
CA GLU A 80 -12.89 7.33 -0.74
C GLU A 80 -12.39 7.69 -2.14
N ALA A 81 -11.55 8.73 -2.26
CA ALA A 81 -10.98 9.12 -3.55
C ALA A 81 -10.04 8.04 -4.10
N ALA A 82 -9.24 7.42 -3.24
CA ALA A 82 -8.38 6.31 -3.63
C ALA A 82 -9.19 5.06 -4.01
N LYS A 83 -10.24 4.74 -3.26
CA LYS A 83 -11.16 3.64 -3.59
C LYS A 83 -11.85 3.87 -4.93
N GLU A 84 -12.34 5.09 -5.19
CA GLU A 84 -12.95 5.46 -6.47
C GLU A 84 -11.94 5.41 -7.63
N ALA A 85 -10.66 5.75 -7.34
CA ALA A 85 -9.58 5.59 -8.31
C ALA A 85 -9.25 4.11 -8.62
N GLY A 86 -9.72 3.16 -7.80
CA GLY A 86 -9.52 1.72 -8.02
C GLY A 86 -8.51 1.07 -7.07
N ALA A 87 -8.02 1.78 -6.05
CA ALA A 87 -7.23 1.15 -5.00
C ALA A 87 -8.11 0.17 -4.19
N VAL A 88 -7.57 -1.02 -3.90
CA VAL A 88 -8.23 -2.02 -3.05
C VAL A 88 -7.83 -1.92 -1.59
N GLY A 89 -6.85 -1.08 -1.28
CA GLY A 89 -6.23 -0.96 0.03
C GLY A 89 -5.10 0.05 0.06
N SER A 90 -4.37 0.11 1.17
CA SER A 90 -3.19 0.96 1.33
C SER A 90 -2.13 0.31 2.19
N LEU A 91 -0.88 0.71 1.95
CA LEU A 91 0.16 0.64 2.97
C LEU A 91 -0.08 1.72 4.03
N LEU A 92 0.33 1.44 5.28
CA LEU A 92 0.35 2.41 6.38
C LEU A 92 1.66 2.26 7.16
N ASN A 93 2.14 3.37 7.72
CA ASN A 93 3.32 3.40 8.61
C ASN A 93 4.62 2.87 7.99
N HIS A 94 4.78 2.99 6.67
CA HIS A 94 6.04 2.66 5.99
C HIS A 94 7.21 3.42 6.63
N SER A 95 8.42 2.85 6.63
CA SER A 95 9.60 3.46 7.28
C SER A 95 9.92 4.87 6.77
N GLU A 96 9.63 5.16 5.50
CA GLU A 96 9.77 6.49 4.87
C GLU A 96 8.60 7.45 5.19
N ARG A 97 7.55 6.97 5.85
CA ARG A 97 6.37 7.72 6.31
C ARG A 97 5.90 7.19 7.68
N PRO A 98 6.70 7.34 8.74
CA PRO A 98 6.34 6.85 10.07
C PRO A 98 5.15 7.64 10.62
N LEU A 99 4.27 6.94 11.32
CA LEU A 99 3.05 7.45 11.95
C LEU A 99 3.05 7.07 13.43
N ASP A 100 2.37 7.85 14.26
CA ASP A 100 2.11 7.44 15.64
C ASP A 100 1.03 6.34 15.68
N PHE A 101 0.98 5.60 16.80
CA PHE A 101 0.07 4.47 16.95
C PHE A 101 -1.41 4.88 16.82
N GLU A 102 -1.79 6.04 17.34
CA GLU A 102 -3.17 6.53 17.29
C GLU A 102 -3.60 6.82 15.84
N HIS A 103 -2.71 7.40 15.05
CA HIS A 103 -2.92 7.67 13.63
C HIS A 103 -3.02 6.37 12.82
N VAL A 104 -2.18 5.37 13.11
CA VAL A 104 -2.29 4.05 12.46
C VAL A 104 -3.60 3.37 12.84
N ALA A 105 -3.99 3.40 14.12
CA ALA A 105 -5.26 2.85 14.59
C ALA A 105 -6.46 3.51 13.90
N ALA A 106 -6.45 4.84 13.78
CA ALA A 106 -7.47 5.58 13.05
C ALA A 106 -7.48 5.23 11.55
N GLY A 107 -6.30 5.06 10.94
CA GLY A 107 -6.14 4.70 9.53
C GLY A 107 -6.70 3.30 9.23
N VAL A 108 -6.30 2.30 10.03
CA VAL A 108 -6.79 0.92 9.91
C VAL A 108 -8.31 0.88 10.04
N LYS A 109 -8.85 1.52 11.08
CA LYS A 109 -10.30 1.61 11.28
C LYS A 109 -11.00 2.26 10.07
N ARG A 110 -10.48 3.39 9.58
CA ARG A 110 -11.07 4.13 8.47
C ARG A 110 -11.10 3.32 7.18
N LEU A 111 -10.04 2.58 6.88
CA LEU A 111 -9.97 1.73 5.69
C LEU A 111 -10.92 0.52 5.81
N HIS A 112 -11.03 -0.09 6.98
CA HIS A 112 -11.98 -1.18 7.23
C HIS A 112 -13.44 -0.74 7.06
N GLU A 113 -13.81 0.47 7.49
CA GLU A 113 -15.15 1.04 7.25
C GLU A 113 -15.50 1.12 5.76
N LEU A 114 -14.49 1.21 4.88
CA LEU A 114 -14.64 1.20 3.43
C LEU A 114 -14.43 -0.18 2.82
N GLY A 115 -14.19 -1.24 3.60
CA GLY A 115 -13.85 -2.57 3.10
C GLY A 115 -12.55 -2.59 2.29
N MET A 116 -11.62 -1.71 2.63
CA MET A 116 -10.29 -1.61 2.01
C MET A 116 -9.26 -2.35 2.86
N VAL A 117 -8.30 -3.00 2.19
CA VAL A 117 -7.24 -3.74 2.85
C VAL A 117 -6.17 -2.81 3.42
N THR A 118 -5.59 -3.20 4.55
CA THR A 118 -4.53 -2.51 5.27
C THR A 118 -3.30 -3.41 5.40
N ILE A 119 -2.16 -2.92 4.91
CA ILE A 119 -0.85 -3.53 5.19
C ILE A 119 -0.05 -2.53 6.01
N VAL A 120 0.23 -2.86 7.26
CA VAL A 120 0.89 -1.93 8.18
C VAL A 120 2.36 -2.31 8.31
N CYS A 121 3.26 -1.38 8.00
CA CYS A 121 4.70 -1.61 8.15
C CYS A 121 5.13 -1.42 9.62
N ALA A 122 6.09 -2.23 10.04
CA ALA A 122 6.70 -2.20 11.36
C ALA A 122 8.22 -2.24 11.23
N LYS A 123 8.91 -1.37 11.95
CA LYS A 123 10.39 -1.30 11.93
C LYS A 123 11.07 -2.46 12.66
N ASP A 124 10.37 -3.16 13.53
CA ASP A 124 10.90 -4.25 14.35
C ASP A 124 9.76 -5.16 14.83
N ALA A 125 10.12 -6.33 15.38
CA ALA A 125 9.17 -7.32 15.87
C ALA A 125 8.30 -6.79 17.03
N GLU A 126 8.83 -5.94 17.90
CA GLU A 126 8.07 -5.38 19.02
C GLU A 126 6.96 -4.45 18.52
N THR A 127 7.27 -3.56 17.58
CA THR A 127 6.33 -2.68 16.90
C THR A 127 5.32 -3.51 16.10
N ALA A 128 5.76 -4.59 15.46
CA ALA A 128 4.88 -5.50 14.72
C ALA A 128 3.81 -6.13 15.63
N VAL A 129 4.20 -6.63 16.81
CA VAL A 129 3.26 -7.19 17.79
C VAL A 129 2.23 -6.16 18.24
N LYS A 130 2.67 -4.91 18.49
CA LYS A 130 1.76 -3.81 18.88
C LYS A 130 0.77 -3.49 17.75
N LEU A 131 1.26 -3.34 16.51
CA LEU A 131 0.43 -2.99 15.36
C LEU A 131 -0.52 -4.12 14.96
N ALA A 132 -0.15 -5.39 15.17
CA ALA A 132 -1.02 -6.53 14.93
C ALA A 132 -2.30 -6.49 15.78
N THR A 133 -2.29 -5.83 16.96
CA THR A 133 -3.49 -5.67 17.80
C THR A 133 -4.59 -4.83 17.14
N LEU A 134 -4.26 -4.05 16.11
CA LEU A 134 -5.21 -3.26 15.32
C LEU A 134 -5.96 -4.13 14.27
N ASN A 135 -5.61 -5.41 14.16
CA ASN A 135 -6.14 -6.38 13.21
C ASN A 135 -6.07 -5.95 11.73
N PRO A 136 -4.92 -5.45 11.23
CA PRO A 136 -4.76 -5.26 9.79
C PRO A 136 -4.70 -6.61 9.06
N GLU A 137 -4.93 -6.63 7.75
CA GLU A 137 -4.82 -7.87 6.96
C GLU A 137 -3.39 -8.41 6.92
N ALA A 138 -2.37 -7.56 7.02
CA ALA A 138 -0.98 -7.96 7.15
C ALA A 138 -0.15 -6.93 7.90
N VAL A 139 0.91 -7.42 8.57
CA VAL A 139 1.99 -6.59 9.12
C VAL A 139 3.27 -6.90 8.35
N ALA A 140 3.88 -5.88 7.75
CA ALA A 140 5.15 -5.99 7.03
C ALA A 140 6.29 -5.59 7.97
N VAL A 141 7.08 -6.55 8.43
CA VAL A 141 8.25 -6.27 9.29
C VAL A 141 9.43 -5.90 8.40
N GLU A 142 9.87 -4.64 8.47
CA GLU A 142 10.90 -4.05 7.63
C GLU A 142 11.99 -3.41 8.52
N PRO A 143 12.99 -4.17 8.99
CA PRO A 143 14.10 -3.61 9.74
C PRO A 143 14.80 -2.53 8.91
N PRO A 144 14.83 -1.25 9.35
CA PRO A 144 15.36 -0.14 8.56
C PRO A 144 16.80 -0.36 8.08
N GLU A 145 17.60 -1.07 8.87
CA GLU A 145 18.98 -1.44 8.56
C GLU A 145 19.13 -2.35 7.34
N LEU A 146 18.05 -2.99 6.87
CA LEU A 146 18.06 -3.87 5.70
C LEU A 146 17.50 -3.19 4.43
N ILE A 147 16.80 -2.07 4.55
CA ILE A 147 16.10 -1.41 3.44
C ILE A 147 17.11 -0.87 2.42
N GLY A 148 16.95 -1.28 1.15
CA GLY A 148 17.82 -0.83 0.05
C GLY A 148 19.24 -1.41 0.06
N THR A 149 19.54 -2.33 0.98
CA THR A 149 20.87 -2.97 1.10
C THR A 149 21.02 -4.24 0.25
N GLY A 150 19.90 -4.82 -0.22
CA GLY A 150 19.86 -6.11 -0.90
C GLY A 150 20.04 -7.33 0.02
N ARG A 151 19.85 -7.16 1.34
CA ARG A 151 20.02 -8.19 2.38
C ARG A 151 18.74 -8.47 3.19
N ALA A 152 17.60 -8.08 2.65
CA ALA A 152 16.28 -8.30 3.26
C ALA A 152 15.79 -9.74 3.06
#